data_AF-A0A7J4K271-F1
#
_entry.id   AF-A0A7J4K271-F1
#
_cell.length_a   1.000
_cell.length_b   1.000
_cell.length_c   1.000
_cell.angle_alpha   90.00
_cell.angle_beta   90.00
_cell.angle_gamma   90.00
#
_symmetry.space_group_name_H-M   'P 1'
#
loop_
_entity.id
_entity.type
_entity.pdbx_description
1 polymer ?
#
loop_
_entity_poly.entity_id
_entity_poly.type
_entity_poly.pdbx_seq_one_letter_code
_entity_poly.pdbx_strand_id
1 'polypeptide(L)'
;MAYIAGIDEAGRGPVIGPMVMAIAACDEQDQVRLARAGIDDSKQLSPELRERLFSVVSDLPHEIISLSPSDIDAAVNGKSQGDNLNLLEARTTALLIYRLAKRTPIAKVIIDSPTKTTAKHERDVREALSKMDSEGVTRNIALVCEIKADANHTIVGAASILAKVTRDASIRDLELTHGPMGSGYPSDPQTQAFLGTHWREGHDFFRRSWESYRRLERSEGQSSLGAFGTVSDENRSAEHAATVEAFEALKGHGFSFVSPTNPYEVVRMKGAAGVTIIRYTTGKLVVQGPDGARANAERLIASLGLAQAAGLESKRPRGRPKKA
;
A
#
# COMPACT_ATOMS: atom_id res chain seq x y z
N MET A 1 -12.77 34.53 22.73
CA MET A 1 -11.37 34.06 22.66
C MET A 1 -11.20 33.29 21.36
N ALA A 2 -10.05 33.43 20.69
CA ALA A 2 -9.79 32.76 19.43
C ALA A 2 -9.04 31.45 19.67
N TYR A 3 -9.58 30.34 19.19
CA TYR A 3 -8.96 29.03 19.36
C TYR A 3 -7.89 28.77 18.30
N ILE A 4 -6.85 28.04 18.69
CA ILE A 4 -5.90 27.41 17.77
C ILE A 4 -6.21 25.92 17.74
N ALA A 5 -6.25 25.33 16.56
CA ALA A 5 -6.51 23.92 16.37
C ALA A 5 -5.30 23.18 15.77
N GLY A 6 -5.17 21.90 16.09
CA GLY A 6 -4.19 20.97 15.56
C GLY A 6 -4.87 19.78 14.90
N ILE A 7 -4.31 19.28 13.81
CA ILE A 7 -4.76 18.08 13.08
C ILE A 7 -3.63 17.08 12.95
N ASP A 8 -3.94 15.82 13.22
CA ASP A 8 -3.05 14.69 13.02
C ASP A 8 -3.87 13.41 12.72
N GLU A 9 -3.20 12.36 12.24
CA GLU A 9 -3.76 11.06 11.95
C GLU A 9 -3.05 9.88 12.63
N ALA A 10 -3.75 8.76 12.69
CA ALA A 10 -3.21 7.48 13.11
C ALA A 10 -3.63 6.38 12.15
N GLY A 11 -2.72 5.45 11.88
CA GLY A 11 -3.01 4.30 11.03
C GLY A 11 -2.97 4.58 9.54
N ARG A 12 -2.17 5.55 9.08
CA ARG A 12 -1.98 5.78 7.65
C ARG A 12 -1.35 4.58 6.92
N GLY A 13 -0.35 3.93 7.50
CA GLY A 13 0.45 2.86 6.86
C GLY A 13 -0.03 1.39 6.97
N PRO A 14 -0.71 0.96 8.05
CA PRO A 14 -1.14 -0.43 8.25
C PRO A 14 -2.00 -1.00 7.11
N VAL A 15 -1.93 -2.32 6.89
CA VAL A 15 -2.84 -3.05 5.99
C VAL A 15 -4.14 -3.47 6.69
N ILE A 16 -4.16 -3.41 8.03
CA ILE A 16 -5.30 -3.78 8.87
C ILE A 16 -5.86 -2.53 9.58
N GLY A 17 -7.19 -2.46 9.61
CA GLY A 17 -7.96 -1.51 10.38
C GLY A 17 -8.06 -0.11 9.78
N PRO A 18 -8.75 0.80 10.47
CA PRO A 18 -9.06 2.12 9.97
C PRO A 18 -7.84 3.06 9.97
N MET A 19 -7.97 4.16 9.24
CA MET A 19 -7.18 5.37 9.44
C MET A 19 -8.04 6.38 10.20
N VAL A 20 -7.56 6.87 11.33
CA VAL A 20 -8.30 7.81 12.17
C VAL A 20 -7.64 9.18 12.06
N MET A 21 -8.41 10.21 11.72
CA MET A 21 -7.96 11.60 11.69
C MET A 21 -8.70 12.38 12.77
N ALA A 22 -8.00 13.26 13.48
CA ALA A 22 -8.58 14.06 14.54
C ALA A 22 -8.18 15.52 14.42
N ILE A 23 -9.06 16.40 14.90
CA ILE A 23 -8.78 17.81 15.15
C ILE A 23 -9.09 18.10 16.62
N ALA A 24 -8.20 18.83 17.29
CA ALA A 24 -8.45 19.38 18.62
C ALA A 24 -8.19 20.89 18.60
N ALA A 25 -8.95 21.66 19.37
CA ALA A 25 -8.78 23.10 19.51
C ALA A 25 -8.58 23.49 20.98
N CYS A 26 -7.72 24.47 21.22
CA CYS A 26 -7.44 25.00 22.54
C CYS A 26 -7.42 26.53 22.51
N ASP A 27 -7.86 27.16 23.61
CA ASP A 27 -7.52 28.55 23.92
C ASP A 27 -6.25 28.63 24.80
N GLU A 28 -5.93 29.83 25.30
CA GLU A 28 -4.76 30.05 26.16
C GLU A 28 -4.84 29.28 27.49
N GLN A 29 -6.03 29.13 28.07
CA GLN A 29 -6.21 28.42 29.34
C GLN A 29 -6.04 26.91 29.12
N ASP A 30 -6.59 26.39 28.03
CA ASP A 30 -6.42 25.01 27.61
C ASP A 30 -4.94 24.69 27.34
N GLN A 31 -4.18 25.58 26.70
CA GLN A 31 -2.74 25.38 26.49
C GLN A 31 -1.98 25.21 27.82
N VAL A 32 -2.26 26.06 28.81
CA VAL A 32 -1.67 25.93 30.15
C VAL A 32 -2.06 24.60 30.79
N ARG A 33 -3.31 24.15 30.60
CA ARG A 33 -3.80 22.86 31.10
C ARG A 33 -3.07 21.68 30.46
N LEU A 34 -2.89 21.70 29.14
CA LEU A 34 -2.20 20.65 28.39
C LEU A 34 -0.72 20.55 28.78
N ALA A 35 -0.03 21.68 28.89
CA ALA A 35 1.36 21.72 29.35
C ALA A 35 1.52 21.14 30.76
N ARG A 36 0.60 21.48 31.69
CA ARG A 36 0.57 20.92 33.05
C ARG A 36 0.28 19.41 33.09
N ALA A 37 -0.51 18.90 32.13
CA ALA A 37 -0.79 17.48 32.01
C ALA A 37 0.41 16.68 31.47
N GLY A 38 1.46 17.35 30.98
CA GLY A 38 2.66 16.71 30.44
C GLY A 38 2.50 16.26 28.99
N ILE A 39 1.58 16.88 28.25
CA ILE A 39 1.58 16.83 26.78
C ILE A 39 2.66 17.81 26.35
N ASP A 40 3.89 17.31 26.20
CA ASP A 40 5.03 18.08 25.70
C ASP A 40 5.32 17.72 24.24
N ASP A 41 6.00 18.64 23.56
CA ASP A 41 6.21 18.60 22.11
C ASP A 41 7.22 17.51 21.67
N SER A 42 7.76 16.66 22.56
CA SER A 42 9.02 15.95 22.27
C SER A 42 9.03 14.44 22.48
N LYS A 43 7.94 13.82 22.96
CA LYS A 43 8.00 12.42 23.42
C LYS A 43 7.10 11.48 22.64
N GLN A 44 7.70 10.37 22.20
CA GLN A 44 6.96 9.15 21.89
C GLN A 44 6.25 8.68 23.18
N LEU A 45 4.96 8.97 23.30
CA LEU A 45 4.14 8.57 24.44
C LEU A 45 3.82 7.07 24.36
N SER A 46 3.97 6.35 25.47
CA SER A 46 3.54 4.94 25.54
C SER A 46 2.01 4.83 25.40
N PRO A 47 1.47 3.66 25.02
CA PRO A 47 0.02 3.43 24.98
C PRO A 47 -0.69 3.81 26.28
N GLU A 48 -0.13 3.43 27.43
CA GLU A 48 -0.70 3.70 28.76
C GLU A 48 -0.72 5.20 29.06
N LEU A 49 0.34 5.91 28.68
CA LEU A 49 0.42 7.35 28.85
C LEU A 49 -0.58 8.08 27.94
N ARG A 50 -0.76 7.62 26.69
CA ARG A 50 -1.77 8.16 25.78
C ARG A 50 -3.18 7.96 26.33
N GLU A 51 -3.50 6.79 26.86
CA GLU A 51 -4.82 6.53 27.48
C GLU A 51 -5.07 7.42 28.70
N ARG A 52 -4.07 7.62 29.56
CA ARG A 52 -4.18 8.56 30.69
C ARG A 52 -4.40 10.01 30.23
N LEU A 53 -3.74 10.42 29.16
CA LEU A 53 -3.86 11.77 28.60
C LEU A 53 -5.16 11.95 27.78
N PHE A 54 -5.75 10.85 27.30
CA PHE A 54 -6.96 10.86 26.49
C PHE A 54 -8.08 11.62 27.18
N SER A 55 -8.31 11.39 28.49
CA SER A 55 -9.35 12.10 29.25
C SER A 55 -9.14 13.61 29.29
N VAL A 56 -7.87 14.06 29.31
CA VAL A 56 -7.54 15.49 29.31
C VAL A 56 -7.76 16.10 27.94
N VAL A 57 -7.40 15.40 26.87
CA VAL A 57 -7.56 15.92 25.49
C VAL A 57 -9.00 15.82 25.00
N SER A 58 -9.79 14.86 25.49
CA SER A 58 -11.19 14.68 25.10
C SER A 58 -12.12 15.78 25.62
N ASP A 59 -11.71 16.51 26.66
CA ASP A 59 -12.48 17.66 27.14
C ASP A 59 -12.33 18.90 26.26
N LEU A 60 -11.30 18.96 25.42
CA LEU A 60 -11.12 20.05 24.47
C LEU A 60 -12.19 19.99 23.38
N PRO A 61 -12.56 21.12 22.76
CA PRO A 61 -13.31 21.08 21.50
C PRO A 61 -12.55 20.26 20.45
N HIS A 62 -13.12 19.13 20.03
CA HIS A 62 -12.46 18.20 19.11
C HIS A 62 -13.46 17.53 18.17
N GLU A 63 -12.98 17.04 17.02
CA GLU A 63 -13.70 16.16 16.10
C GLU A 63 -12.79 14.99 15.70
N ILE A 64 -13.38 13.82 15.50
CA ILE A 64 -12.67 12.61 15.05
C ILE A 64 -13.43 12.00 13.88
N ILE A 65 -12.70 11.59 12.84
CA ILE A 65 -13.24 10.84 11.71
C ILE A 65 -12.42 9.56 11.55
N SER A 66 -13.09 8.42 11.58
CA SER A 66 -12.52 7.11 11.27
C SER A 66 -12.86 6.73 9.84
N LEU A 67 -11.84 6.58 9.00
CA LEU A 67 -11.94 6.11 7.62
C LEU A 67 -11.75 4.59 7.62
N SER A 68 -12.79 3.87 7.20
CA SER A 68 -12.75 2.43 7.09
C SER A 68 -11.78 1.98 5.99
N PRO A 69 -11.30 0.73 6.01
CA PRO A 69 -10.54 0.18 4.89
C PRO A 69 -11.26 0.29 3.55
N SER A 70 -12.60 0.20 3.53
CA SER A 70 -13.40 0.41 2.32
C SER A 70 -13.33 1.85 1.82
N ASP A 71 -13.41 2.85 2.69
CA ASP A 71 -13.27 4.27 2.31
C ASP A 71 -11.89 4.54 1.71
N ILE A 72 -10.87 3.97 2.35
CA ILE A 72 -9.47 4.05 1.95
C ILE A 72 -9.28 3.37 0.57
N ASP A 73 -9.78 2.16 0.40
CA ASP A 73 -9.69 1.42 -0.85
C ASP A 73 -10.42 2.12 -1.99
N ALA A 74 -11.59 2.70 -1.72
CA ALA A 74 -12.34 3.49 -2.69
C ALA A 74 -11.52 4.71 -3.16
N ALA A 75 -10.83 5.39 -2.25
CA ALA A 75 -9.99 6.53 -2.61
C ALA A 75 -8.72 6.14 -3.36
N VAL A 76 -8.06 5.03 -2.99
CA VAL A 76 -6.81 4.58 -3.62
C VAL A 76 -7.06 3.92 -4.98
N ASN A 77 -8.18 3.20 -5.13
CA ASN A 77 -8.56 2.52 -6.37
C ASN A 77 -9.44 3.39 -7.29
N GLY A 78 -9.85 4.57 -6.84
CA GLY A 78 -10.73 5.47 -7.58
C GLY A 78 -10.23 5.74 -9.00
N LYS A 79 -11.14 5.63 -9.98
CA LYS A 79 -10.81 5.86 -11.41
C LYS A 79 -10.83 7.35 -11.81
N SER A 80 -11.26 8.23 -10.92
CA SER A 80 -11.24 9.67 -11.14
C SER A 80 -9.81 10.19 -11.09
N GLN A 81 -9.45 11.11 -12.00
CA GLN A 81 -8.13 11.73 -11.99
C GLN A 81 -7.85 12.40 -10.63
N GLY A 82 -6.83 11.93 -9.93
CA GLY A 82 -6.29 12.57 -8.74
C GLY A 82 -6.77 11.99 -7.41
N ASP A 83 -7.74 11.07 -7.38
CA ASP A 83 -8.11 10.38 -6.14
C ASP A 83 -6.95 9.48 -5.69
N ASN A 84 -6.48 9.73 -4.47
CA ASN A 84 -5.43 8.99 -3.79
C ASN A 84 -5.53 9.28 -2.29
N LEU A 85 -4.71 8.58 -1.50
CA LEU A 85 -4.73 8.71 -0.04
C LEU A 85 -4.47 10.15 0.44
N ASN A 86 -3.59 10.91 -0.20
CA ASN A 86 -3.31 12.31 0.16
C ASN A 86 -4.53 13.22 -0.07
N LEU A 87 -5.29 12.98 -1.14
CA LEU A 87 -6.49 13.76 -1.42
C LEU A 87 -7.64 13.37 -0.50
N LEU A 88 -7.75 12.10 -0.12
CA LEU A 88 -8.69 11.65 0.92
C LEU A 88 -8.40 12.35 2.25
N GLU A 89 -7.14 12.41 2.67
CA GLU A 89 -6.74 13.14 3.87
C GLU A 89 -7.07 14.63 3.76
N ALA A 90 -6.73 15.29 2.65
CA ALA A 90 -7.03 16.70 2.48
C ALA A 90 -8.55 17.00 2.58
N ARG A 91 -9.39 16.15 1.98
CA ARG A 91 -10.86 16.25 2.09
C ARG A 91 -11.35 16.00 3.51
N THR A 92 -10.76 15.02 4.20
CA THR A 92 -11.13 14.68 5.59
C THR A 92 -10.70 15.77 6.56
N THR A 93 -9.49 16.32 6.40
CA THR A 93 -9.00 17.51 7.11
C THR A 93 -9.95 18.69 6.91
N ALA A 94 -10.38 18.98 5.68
CA ALA A 94 -11.37 20.03 5.43
C ALA A 94 -12.69 19.79 6.17
N LEU A 95 -13.19 18.55 6.18
CA LEU A 95 -14.41 18.18 6.88
C LEU A 95 -14.29 18.33 8.41
N LEU A 96 -13.15 17.93 8.98
CA LEU A 96 -12.83 18.13 10.40
C LEU A 96 -12.85 19.62 10.78
N ILE A 97 -12.14 20.45 9.99
CA ILE A 97 -12.09 21.91 10.19
C ILE A 97 -13.49 22.49 10.12
N TYR A 98 -14.25 22.18 9.07
CA TYR A 98 -15.60 22.69 8.87
C TYR A 98 -16.52 22.32 10.05
N ARG A 99 -16.56 21.05 10.46
CA ARG A 99 -17.40 20.58 11.57
C ARG A 99 -17.06 21.27 12.90
N LEU A 100 -15.78 21.35 13.24
CA LEU A 100 -15.37 21.97 14.50
C LEU A 100 -15.61 23.48 14.48
N ALA A 101 -15.35 24.15 13.35
CA ALA A 101 -15.52 25.60 13.21
C ALA A 101 -16.99 26.05 13.32
N LYS A 102 -17.96 25.17 13.03
CA LYS A 102 -19.39 25.48 13.25
C LYS A 102 -19.76 25.66 14.73
N ARG A 103 -18.95 25.11 15.65
CA ARG A 103 -19.22 25.14 17.10
C ARG A 103 -18.09 25.78 17.92
N THR A 104 -16.96 26.09 17.30
CA THR A 104 -15.77 26.64 17.97
C THR A 104 -15.17 27.76 17.13
N PRO A 105 -14.92 28.96 17.69
CA PRO A 105 -14.33 30.07 16.94
C PRO A 105 -12.82 29.88 16.75
N ILE A 106 -12.46 29.11 15.71
CA ILE A 106 -11.07 28.80 15.35
C ILE A 106 -10.48 29.96 14.53
N ALA A 107 -9.32 30.47 14.92
CA ALA A 107 -8.57 31.45 14.14
C ALA A 107 -7.47 30.82 13.27
N LYS A 108 -6.90 29.70 13.72
CA LYS A 108 -5.77 29.03 13.06
C LYS A 108 -5.86 27.51 13.21
N VAL A 109 -5.53 26.79 12.16
CA VAL A 109 -5.38 25.33 12.15
C VAL A 109 -3.97 24.97 11.71
N ILE A 110 -3.29 24.17 12.52
CA ILE A 110 -1.97 23.61 12.26
C ILE A 110 -2.16 22.14 11.89
N ILE A 111 -1.64 21.72 10.75
CA ILE A 111 -1.89 20.42 10.14
C ILE A 111 -0.57 19.66 10.06
N ASP A 112 -0.50 18.46 10.65
CA ASP A 112 0.60 17.54 10.34
C ASP A 112 0.44 17.01 8.92
N SER A 113 1.43 17.32 8.08
CA SER A 113 1.36 17.07 6.66
C SER A 113 1.84 15.65 6.34
N PRO A 114 1.03 14.83 5.63
CA PRO A 114 1.40 13.47 5.26
C PRO A 114 2.48 13.41 4.16
N THR A 115 2.87 14.57 3.63
CA THR A 115 3.82 14.74 2.52
C THR A 115 4.81 15.87 2.79
N LYS A 116 6.00 15.77 2.17
CA LYS A 116 6.99 16.86 2.18
C LYS A 116 6.55 18.09 1.39
N THR A 117 5.58 17.94 0.49
CA THR A 117 5.01 19.04 -0.31
C THR A 117 3.88 19.74 0.44
N THR A 118 4.17 20.30 1.62
CA THR A 118 3.20 20.93 2.53
C THR A 118 2.33 21.98 1.84
N ALA A 119 2.91 22.83 1.01
CA ALA A 119 2.16 23.84 0.24
C ALA A 119 1.16 23.24 -0.76
N LYS A 120 1.42 22.04 -1.30
CA LYS A 120 0.43 21.34 -2.13
C LYS A 120 -0.72 20.84 -1.25
N HIS A 121 -0.41 20.22 -0.12
CA HIS A 121 -1.42 19.71 0.79
C HIS A 121 -2.33 20.82 1.31
N GLU A 122 -1.77 21.97 1.70
CA GLU A 122 -2.55 23.15 2.08
C GLU A 122 -3.52 23.59 0.98
N ARG A 123 -3.06 23.64 -0.29
CA ARG A 123 -3.94 23.97 -1.42
C ARG A 123 -5.07 22.96 -1.58
N ASP A 124 -4.77 21.67 -1.49
CA ASP A 124 -5.79 20.61 -1.61
C ASP A 124 -6.85 20.74 -0.49
N VAL A 125 -6.43 21.07 0.75
CA VAL A 125 -7.34 21.33 1.88
C VAL A 125 -8.20 22.56 1.62
N ARG A 126 -7.60 23.67 1.16
CA ARG A 126 -8.35 24.90 0.82
C ARG A 126 -9.36 24.67 -0.29
N GLU A 127 -9.01 23.89 -1.31
CA GLU A 127 -9.93 23.54 -2.39
C GLU A 127 -11.08 22.66 -1.88
N ALA A 128 -10.82 21.72 -0.97
CA ALA A 128 -11.87 20.93 -0.36
C ALA A 128 -12.81 21.79 0.50
N LEU A 129 -12.25 22.72 1.31
CA LEU A 129 -13.03 23.67 2.11
C LEU A 129 -13.92 24.55 1.23
N SER A 130 -13.38 25.13 0.15
CA SER A 130 -14.16 26.03 -0.72
C SER A 130 -15.34 25.36 -1.41
N LYS A 131 -15.27 24.04 -1.61
CA LYS A 131 -16.37 23.24 -2.19
C LYS A 131 -17.49 22.93 -1.18
N MET A 132 -17.20 22.92 0.12
CA MET A 132 -18.18 22.53 1.16
C MET A 132 -18.67 23.69 2.03
N ASP A 133 -17.86 24.74 2.21
CA ASP A 133 -18.16 25.85 3.11
C ASP A 133 -18.95 26.98 2.41
N SER A 134 -20.20 26.69 2.03
CA SER A 134 -21.09 27.68 1.40
C SER A 134 -21.44 28.84 2.34
N GLU A 135 -21.41 28.60 3.65
CA GLU A 135 -21.70 29.57 4.71
C GLU A 135 -20.51 30.51 5.01
N GLY A 136 -19.31 30.18 4.54
CA GLY A 136 -18.10 30.96 4.78
C GLY A 136 -17.56 30.88 6.21
N VAL A 137 -17.91 29.83 6.96
CA VAL A 137 -17.50 29.58 8.35
C VAL A 137 -15.98 29.52 8.48
N THR A 138 -15.30 28.98 7.48
CA THR A 138 -13.86 28.71 7.47
C THR A 138 -13.04 29.80 6.76
N ARG A 139 -13.70 30.83 6.21
CA ARG A 139 -13.09 31.86 5.34
C ARG A 139 -11.90 32.57 5.98
N ASN A 140 -11.96 32.82 7.29
CA ASN A 140 -10.95 33.58 8.03
C ASN A 140 -9.99 32.70 8.83
N ILE A 141 -10.01 31.37 8.62
CA ILE A 141 -9.11 30.45 9.31
C ILE A 141 -7.76 30.43 8.60
N ALA A 142 -6.70 30.77 9.33
CA ALA A 142 -5.33 30.58 8.85
C ALA A 142 -4.96 29.08 8.88
N LEU A 143 -4.47 28.55 7.75
CA LEU A 143 -3.97 27.17 7.68
C LEU A 143 -2.45 27.19 7.66
N VAL A 144 -1.85 26.28 8.41
CA VAL A 144 -0.40 26.05 8.46
C VAL A 144 -0.16 24.55 8.32
N CYS A 145 0.52 24.13 7.25
CA CYS A 145 0.90 22.74 7.03
C CYS A 145 2.40 22.56 7.28
N GLU A 146 2.75 21.70 8.23
CA GLU A 146 4.13 21.43 8.63
C GLU A 146 4.41 19.92 8.60
N ILE A 147 5.68 19.52 8.54
CA ILE A 147 6.08 18.11 8.66
C ILE A 147 6.40 17.85 10.12
N LYS A 148 5.85 16.79 10.71
CA LYS A 148 6.01 16.46 12.14
C LYS A 148 5.53 17.61 13.01
N ALA A 149 4.34 18.13 12.69
CA ALA A 149 3.76 19.25 13.42
C ALA A 149 3.44 18.85 14.88
N ASP A 150 3.17 17.57 15.12
CA ASP A 150 3.00 16.97 16.45
C ASP A 150 4.22 17.18 17.35
N ALA A 151 5.42 17.25 16.77
CA ALA A 151 6.68 17.45 17.48
C ALA A 151 7.00 18.93 17.82
N ASN A 152 6.20 19.88 17.34
CA ASN A 152 6.45 21.32 17.56
C ASN A 152 5.24 22.04 18.14
N HIS A 153 4.07 21.41 18.14
CA HIS A 153 2.81 22.03 18.54
C HIS A 153 2.00 21.10 19.44
N THR A 154 1.90 21.45 20.71
CA THR A 154 1.18 20.68 21.74
C THR A 154 -0.25 20.32 21.31
N ILE A 155 -0.95 21.23 20.60
CA ILE A 155 -2.32 20.99 20.14
C ILE A 155 -2.41 19.95 19.01
N VAL A 156 -1.36 19.85 18.17
CA VAL A 156 -1.25 18.76 17.19
C VAL A 156 -0.95 17.45 17.91
N GLY A 157 -0.09 17.47 18.92
CA GLY A 157 0.11 16.33 19.82
C GLY A 157 -1.17 15.84 20.50
N ALA A 158 -2.06 16.76 20.92
CA ALA A 158 -3.37 16.40 21.45
C ALA A 158 -4.27 15.71 20.41
N ALA A 159 -4.33 16.22 19.17
CA ALA A 159 -5.02 15.56 18.06
C ALA A 159 -4.42 14.17 17.77
N SER A 160 -3.10 14.04 17.84
CA SER A 160 -2.38 12.78 17.70
C SER A 160 -2.84 11.73 18.71
N ILE A 161 -2.98 12.13 19.98
CA ILE A 161 -3.46 11.26 21.07
C ILE A 161 -4.90 10.80 20.77
N LEU A 162 -5.79 11.72 20.40
CA LEU A 162 -7.18 11.40 20.04
C LEU A 162 -7.23 10.37 18.91
N ALA A 163 -6.47 10.57 17.84
CA ALA A 163 -6.42 9.66 16.70
C ALA A 163 -5.85 8.28 17.09
N LYS A 164 -4.72 8.27 17.80
CA LYS A 164 -4.01 7.04 18.22
C LYS A 164 -4.84 6.19 19.17
N VAL A 165 -5.40 6.78 20.23
CA VAL A 165 -6.20 6.04 21.21
C VAL A 165 -7.49 5.50 20.59
N THR A 166 -8.14 6.29 19.73
CA THR A 166 -9.34 5.83 19.01
C THR A 166 -9.02 4.67 18.08
N ARG A 167 -7.92 4.77 17.31
CA ARG A 167 -7.49 3.67 16.44
C ARG A 167 -7.14 2.42 17.25
N ASP A 168 -6.35 2.57 18.31
CA ASP A 168 -5.90 1.44 19.12
C ASP A 168 -7.10 0.72 19.77
N ALA A 169 -8.15 1.45 20.17
CA ALA A 169 -9.43 0.86 20.58
C ALA A 169 -10.09 0.04 19.46
N SER A 170 -10.18 0.59 18.24
CA SER A 170 -10.74 -0.15 17.10
C SER A 170 -9.96 -1.40 16.75
N ILE A 171 -8.63 -1.39 16.87
CA ILE A 171 -7.80 -2.59 16.65
C ILE A 171 -8.05 -3.63 17.76
N ARG A 172 -8.12 -3.21 19.03
CA ARG A 172 -8.44 -4.13 20.14
C ARG A 172 -9.79 -4.82 19.95
N ASP A 173 -10.82 -4.11 19.50
CA ASP A 173 -12.14 -4.68 19.24
C ASP A 173 -12.09 -5.77 18.15
N LEU A 174 -11.28 -5.55 17.11
CA LEU A 174 -11.03 -6.55 16.08
C LEU A 174 -10.28 -7.76 16.66
N GLU A 175 -9.26 -7.54 17.49
CA GLU A 175 -8.48 -8.62 18.11
C GLU A 175 -9.31 -9.48 19.07
N LEU A 176 -10.31 -8.91 19.75
CA LEU A 176 -11.25 -9.67 20.58
C LEU A 176 -12.05 -10.70 19.76
N THR A 177 -12.34 -10.38 18.50
CA THR A 177 -13.19 -11.21 17.63
C THR A 177 -12.37 -12.18 16.79
N HIS A 178 -11.20 -11.76 16.31
CA HIS A 178 -10.42 -12.50 15.32
C HIS A 178 -9.06 -12.98 15.83
N GLY A 179 -8.72 -12.68 17.08
CA GLY A 179 -7.42 -12.99 17.65
C GLY A 179 -6.35 -11.95 17.31
N PRO A 180 -5.12 -12.14 17.81
CA PRO A 180 -4.12 -11.08 17.82
C PRO A 180 -3.52 -10.86 16.42
N MET A 181 -3.56 -9.61 15.96
CA MET A 181 -3.25 -9.23 14.57
C MET A 181 -1.86 -8.60 14.41
N GLY A 182 -1.17 -8.36 15.52
CA GLY A 182 0.06 -7.56 15.55
C GLY A 182 -0.20 -6.08 15.33
N SER A 183 0.82 -5.34 14.95
CA SER A 183 0.77 -3.89 14.72
C SER A 183 -0.12 -3.44 13.53
N GLY A 184 -0.43 -4.38 12.63
CA GLY A 184 -1.12 -4.13 11.36
C GLY A 184 -0.18 -3.64 10.25
N TYR A 185 1.11 -3.45 10.53
CA TYR A 185 2.08 -3.04 9.50
C TYR A 185 2.57 -4.24 8.67
N PRO A 186 2.78 -4.08 7.35
CA PRO A 186 3.29 -5.16 6.51
C PRO A 186 4.67 -5.72 6.89
N SER A 187 5.45 -4.99 7.70
CA SER A 187 6.77 -5.42 8.19
C SER A 187 6.72 -6.29 9.44
N ASP A 188 5.57 -6.35 10.12
CA ASP A 188 5.42 -7.09 11.36
C ASP A 188 5.14 -8.59 11.07
N PRO A 189 5.97 -9.51 11.59
CA PRO A 189 5.79 -10.95 11.40
C PRO A 189 4.40 -11.45 11.84
N GLN A 190 3.84 -10.91 12.93
CA GLN A 190 2.53 -11.34 13.41
C GLN A 190 1.42 -10.91 12.45
N THR A 191 1.49 -9.67 11.95
CA THR A 191 0.56 -9.17 10.93
C THR A 191 0.68 -9.96 9.62
N GLN A 192 1.90 -10.32 9.20
CA GLN A 192 2.10 -11.15 8.01
C GLN A 192 1.45 -12.53 8.15
N ALA A 193 1.64 -13.18 9.31
CA ALA A 193 1.02 -14.47 9.61
C ALA A 193 -0.51 -14.35 9.62
N PHE A 194 -1.04 -13.36 10.35
CA PHE A 194 -2.48 -13.12 10.44
C PHE A 194 -3.11 -12.86 9.07
N LEU A 195 -2.52 -11.95 8.28
CA LEU A 195 -2.95 -11.64 6.92
C LEU A 195 -2.89 -12.89 6.02
N GLY A 196 -1.81 -13.68 6.08
CA GLY A 196 -1.64 -14.89 5.28
C GLY A 196 -2.74 -15.94 5.51
N THR A 197 -3.27 -16.02 6.73
CA THR A 197 -4.35 -16.94 7.09
C THR A 197 -5.74 -16.39 6.75
N HIS A 198 -6.01 -15.11 7.04
CA HIS A 198 -7.38 -14.58 7.07
C HIS A 198 -7.76 -13.73 5.84
N TRP A 199 -6.84 -13.41 4.93
CA TRP A 199 -7.13 -12.48 3.82
C TRP A 199 -8.28 -12.94 2.90
N ARG A 200 -8.53 -14.27 2.81
CA ARG A 200 -9.63 -14.86 2.01
C ARG A 200 -11.00 -14.76 2.65
N GLU A 201 -11.06 -14.50 3.94
CA GLU A 201 -12.32 -14.48 4.70
C GLU A 201 -13.19 -13.26 4.34
N GLY A 202 -12.66 -12.37 3.51
CA GLY A 202 -13.43 -11.26 2.95
C GLY A 202 -13.71 -10.16 3.96
N HIS A 203 -13.01 -10.17 5.10
CA HIS A 203 -13.16 -9.16 6.14
C HIS A 203 -13.01 -7.74 5.61
N ASP A 204 -13.82 -6.85 6.17
CA ASP A 204 -13.85 -5.42 5.88
C ASP A 204 -12.74 -4.65 6.59
N PHE A 205 -12.03 -5.28 7.54
CA PHE A 205 -10.90 -4.68 8.24
C PHE A 205 -9.57 -4.72 7.46
N PHE A 206 -9.50 -5.39 6.30
CA PHE A 206 -8.31 -5.37 5.45
C PHE A 206 -8.39 -4.28 4.38
N ARG A 207 -7.27 -3.56 4.19
CA ARG A 207 -7.10 -2.61 3.07
C ARG A 207 -6.62 -3.35 1.84
N ARG A 208 -7.53 -3.60 0.90
CA ARG A 208 -7.27 -4.41 -0.29
C ARG A 208 -6.44 -3.67 -1.35
N SER A 209 -6.41 -2.34 -1.27
CA SER A 209 -5.57 -1.51 -2.14
C SER A 209 -4.08 -1.55 -1.75
N TRP A 210 -3.73 -2.07 -0.57
CA TRP A 210 -2.35 -2.16 -0.12
C TRP A 210 -1.59 -3.26 -0.85
N GLU A 211 -0.33 -2.99 -1.15
CA GLU A 211 0.53 -3.89 -1.93
C GLU A 211 0.76 -5.24 -1.24
N SER A 212 0.76 -5.30 0.10
CA SER A 212 0.83 -6.57 0.85
C SER A 212 -0.39 -7.45 0.64
N TYR A 213 -1.60 -6.88 0.63
CA TYR A 213 -2.83 -7.60 0.33
C TYR A 213 -2.87 -8.02 -1.14
N ARG A 214 -2.63 -7.08 -2.07
CA ARG A 214 -2.61 -7.35 -3.52
C ARG A 214 -1.59 -8.39 -3.94
N ARG A 215 -0.47 -8.53 -3.21
CA ARG A 215 0.49 -9.62 -3.46
C ARG A 215 -0.11 -10.98 -3.18
N LEU A 216 -0.84 -11.15 -2.08
CA LEU A 216 -1.53 -12.40 -1.75
C LEU A 216 -2.62 -12.70 -2.78
N GLU A 217 -3.46 -11.71 -3.09
CA GLU A 217 -4.52 -11.84 -4.07
C GLU A 217 -3.98 -12.20 -5.47
N ARG A 218 -2.90 -11.55 -5.94
CA ARG A 218 -2.26 -11.90 -7.21
C ARG A 218 -1.59 -13.27 -7.20
N SER A 219 -1.00 -13.67 -6.07
CA SER A 219 -0.40 -15.00 -5.94
C SER A 219 -1.46 -16.10 -6.05
N GLU A 220 -2.67 -15.85 -5.54
CA GLU A 220 -3.83 -16.72 -5.77
C GLU A 220 -4.39 -16.60 -7.19
N GLY A 221 -4.49 -15.41 -7.76
CA GLY A 221 -4.91 -15.21 -9.15
C GLY A 221 -4.00 -15.94 -10.16
N GLN A 222 -2.71 -16.02 -9.86
CA GLN A 222 -1.75 -16.88 -10.58
C GLN A 222 -1.94 -18.37 -10.29
N SER A 223 -2.41 -18.73 -9.09
CA SER A 223 -2.76 -20.10 -8.72
C SER A 223 -4.09 -20.57 -9.37
N SER A 224 -5.07 -19.67 -9.56
CA SER A 224 -6.39 -19.94 -10.16
C SER A 224 -6.41 -19.85 -11.69
N LEU A 225 -5.45 -19.14 -12.30
CA LEU A 225 -5.10 -19.33 -13.72
C LEU A 225 -4.50 -20.72 -13.99
N GLY A 226 -4.09 -21.46 -12.95
CA GLY A 226 -3.76 -22.89 -13.02
C GLY A 226 -4.97 -23.83 -12.85
N ALA A 227 -6.17 -23.29 -12.55
CA ALA A 227 -7.37 -24.08 -12.26
C ALA A 227 -8.39 -24.15 -13.41
N PHE A 228 -8.12 -23.51 -14.56
CA PHE A 228 -8.78 -23.83 -15.83
C PHE A 228 -7.92 -24.82 -16.62
N GLY A 229 -8.02 -26.07 -16.20
CA GLY A 229 -7.29 -27.17 -16.81
C GLY A 229 -7.29 -28.39 -15.91
N THR A 230 -8.47 -28.91 -15.55
CA THR A 230 -8.59 -30.31 -15.17
C THR A 230 -8.33 -31.17 -16.41
N VAL A 231 -7.06 -31.25 -16.78
CA VAL A 231 -6.47 -32.43 -17.41
C VAL A 231 -5.59 -33.02 -16.32
N SER A 232 -6.08 -34.12 -15.76
CA SER A 232 -5.48 -35.00 -14.74
C SER A 232 -3.97 -34.83 -14.47
N ASP A 233 -3.62 -34.67 -13.19
CA ASP A 233 -2.25 -34.52 -12.63
C ASP A 233 -1.24 -35.60 -13.05
N GLU A 234 -1.69 -36.74 -13.59
CA GLU A 234 -0.81 -37.78 -14.15
C GLU A 234 -0.14 -37.36 -15.46
N ASN A 235 -0.80 -36.54 -16.30
CA ASN A 235 -0.25 -36.10 -17.58
C ASN A 235 0.81 -34.99 -17.42
N ARG A 236 0.70 -34.16 -16.39
CA ARG A 236 1.61 -33.01 -16.17
C ARG A 236 3.01 -33.44 -15.73
N SER A 237 3.12 -34.53 -14.96
CA SER A 237 4.42 -35.11 -14.58
C SER A 237 5.11 -35.79 -15.77
N ALA A 238 4.35 -36.44 -16.65
CA ALA A 238 4.86 -37.07 -17.87
C ALA A 238 5.34 -36.03 -18.90
N GLU A 239 4.59 -34.93 -19.11
CA GLU A 239 4.96 -33.86 -20.02
C GLU A 239 6.18 -33.05 -19.53
N HIS A 240 6.30 -32.86 -18.21
CA HIS A 240 7.49 -32.26 -17.59
C HIS A 240 8.73 -33.13 -17.80
N ALA A 241 8.62 -34.44 -17.56
CA ALA A 241 9.70 -35.39 -17.76
C ALA A 241 10.12 -35.45 -19.23
N ALA A 242 9.17 -35.54 -20.16
CA ALA A 242 9.44 -35.51 -21.60
C ALA A 242 10.07 -34.18 -22.07
N THR A 243 9.68 -33.05 -21.48
CA THR A 243 10.29 -31.74 -21.78
C THR A 243 11.74 -31.67 -21.29
N VAL A 244 12.04 -32.17 -20.09
CA VAL A 244 13.42 -32.22 -19.59
C VAL A 244 14.27 -33.18 -20.43
N GLU A 245 13.71 -34.33 -20.81
CA GLU A 245 14.36 -35.33 -21.68
C GLU A 245 14.66 -34.77 -23.08
N ALA A 246 13.76 -34.01 -23.69
CA ALA A 246 14.01 -33.38 -24.98
C ALA A 246 15.23 -32.41 -24.94
N PHE A 247 15.46 -31.74 -23.81
CA PHE A 247 16.58 -30.81 -23.65
C PHE A 247 17.91 -31.49 -23.29
N GLU A 248 17.92 -32.80 -22.98
CA GLU A 248 19.14 -33.60 -22.80
C GLU A 248 20.03 -33.59 -24.05
N ALA A 249 19.42 -33.51 -25.25
CA ALA A 249 20.15 -33.44 -26.53
C ALA A 249 21.15 -32.25 -26.57
N LEU A 250 20.89 -31.16 -25.85
CA LEU A 250 21.78 -30.01 -25.78
C LEU A 250 23.05 -30.26 -24.97
N LYS A 251 23.12 -31.31 -24.13
CA LYS A 251 24.36 -31.69 -23.44
C LYS A 251 25.48 -32.04 -24.41
N GLY A 252 25.15 -32.72 -25.52
CA GLY A 252 26.09 -33.03 -26.60
C GLY A 252 26.66 -31.79 -27.32
N HIS A 253 26.07 -30.62 -27.08
CA HIS A 253 26.47 -29.33 -27.66
C HIS A 253 27.03 -28.36 -26.60
N GLY A 254 27.46 -28.87 -25.45
CA GLY A 254 28.16 -28.09 -24.42
C GLY A 254 27.25 -27.30 -23.48
N PHE A 255 25.96 -27.67 -23.37
CA PHE A 255 25.05 -27.14 -22.36
C PHE A 255 24.96 -28.06 -21.14
N SER A 256 24.75 -27.50 -19.96
CA SER A 256 24.58 -28.26 -18.72
C SER A 256 23.39 -27.73 -17.94
N PHE A 257 22.61 -28.62 -17.33
CA PHE A 257 21.52 -28.22 -16.44
C PHE A 257 22.05 -27.51 -15.20
N VAL A 258 21.33 -26.49 -14.77
CA VAL A 258 21.56 -25.80 -13.50
C VAL A 258 20.23 -25.63 -12.80
N SER A 259 20.26 -25.44 -11.48
CA SER A 259 19.05 -25.28 -10.69
C SER A 259 18.20 -24.11 -11.20
N PRO A 260 16.89 -24.31 -11.38
CA PRO A 260 15.91 -23.23 -11.54
C PRO A 260 16.10 -22.13 -10.50
N THR A 261 15.97 -20.88 -10.94
CA THR A 261 16.07 -19.70 -10.05
C THR A 261 14.72 -19.24 -9.53
N ASN A 262 13.64 -19.76 -10.09
CA ASN A 262 12.27 -19.52 -9.68
C ASN A 262 11.42 -20.75 -10.03
N PRO A 263 10.25 -20.94 -9.37
CA PRO A 263 9.45 -22.16 -9.51
C PRO A 263 8.75 -22.30 -10.88
N TYR A 264 8.91 -21.33 -11.78
CA TYR A 264 8.28 -21.35 -13.11
C TYR A 264 9.23 -21.82 -14.21
N GLU A 265 10.49 -22.14 -13.88
CA GLU A 265 11.50 -22.67 -14.81
C GLU A 265 11.51 -24.19 -14.77
N VAL A 266 11.17 -24.83 -15.89
CA VAL A 266 11.18 -26.29 -16.11
C VAL A 266 12.56 -26.78 -16.53
N VAL A 267 13.22 -26.01 -17.40
CA VAL A 267 14.60 -26.27 -17.82
C VAL A 267 15.39 -24.99 -17.66
N ARG A 268 16.54 -25.07 -17.00
CA ARG A 268 17.56 -24.03 -17.05
C ARG A 268 18.89 -24.69 -17.40
N MET A 269 19.48 -24.28 -18.51
CA MET A 269 20.80 -24.76 -18.94
C MET A 269 21.76 -23.61 -19.17
N LYS A 270 23.03 -23.80 -18.79
CA LYS A 270 24.13 -22.91 -19.14
C LYS A 270 25.03 -23.56 -20.18
N GLY A 271 25.37 -22.81 -21.22
CA GLY A 271 26.31 -23.20 -22.26
C GLY A 271 27.55 -22.31 -22.27
N ALA A 272 28.43 -22.56 -23.24
CA ALA A 272 29.64 -21.77 -23.44
C ALA A 272 29.33 -20.28 -23.71
N ALA A 273 30.34 -19.42 -23.49
CA ALA A 273 30.26 -17.97 -23.71
C ALA A 273 29.10 -17.25 -22.98
N GLY A 274 28.66 -17.78 -21.83
CA GLY A 274 27.66 -17.15 -20.97
C GLY A 274 26.21 -17.30 -21.46
N VAL A 275 25.95 -18.20 -22.41
CA VAL A 275 24.59 -18.45 -22.91
C VAL A 275 23.78 -19.23 -21.88
N THR A 276 22.56 -18.78 -21.62
CA THR A 276 21.60 -19.45 -20.75
C THR A 276 20.31 -19.73 -21.50
N ILE A 277 19.84 -20.97 -21.47
CA ILE A 277 18.56 -21.41 -22.05
C ILE A 277 17.59 -21.66 -20.91
N ILE A 278 16.39 -21.10 -21.00
CA ILE A 278 15.36 -21.20 -19.97
C ILE A 278 14.04 -21.59 -20.61
N ARG A 279 13.48 -22.72 -20.20
CA ARG A 279 12.14 -23.17 -20.52
C ARG A 279 11.22 -22.91 -19.33
N TYR A 280 10.13 -22.18 -19.55
CA TYR A 280 9.12 -21.94 -18.52
C TYR A 280 7.98 -22.95 -18.59
N THR A 281 7.29 -23.13 -17.48
CA THR A 281 6.07 -23.96 -17.36
C THR A 281 4.97 -23.51 -18.32
N THR A 282 4.97 -22.23 -18.71
CA THR A 282 4.06 -21.63 -19.69
C THR A 282 4.35 -22.02 -21.14
N GLY A 283 5.41 -22.79 -21.38
CA GLY A 283 5.86 -23.12 -22.72
C GLY A 283 6.64 -22.01 -23.42
N LYS A 284 7.10 -21.01 -22.69
CA LYS A 284 8.01 -19.98 -23.21
C LYS A 284 9.46 -20.48 -23.18
N LEU A 285 10.20 -20.29 -24.27
CA LEU A 285 11.64 -20.55 -24.35
C LEU A 285 12.40 -19.23 -24.47
N VAL A 286 13.41 -19.04 -23.61
CA VAL A 286 14.25 -17.83 -23.59
C VAL A 286 15.71 -18.23 -23.68
N VAL A 287 16.44 -17.60 -24.60
CA VAL A 287 17.90 -17.71 -24.71
C VAL A 287 18.51 -16.37 -24.35
N GLN A 288 19.40 -16.35 -23.37
CA GLN A 288 20.10 -15.17 -22.88
C GLN A 288 21.60 -15.33 -23.15
N GLY A 289 22.31 -14.25 -23.42
CA GLY A 289 23.76 -14.26 -23.67
C GLY A 289 24.19 -13.24 -24.73
N PRO A 290 25.49 -13.14 -25.02
CA PRO A 290 26.02 -12.25 -26.05
C PRO A 290 25.44 -12.55 -27.43
N ASP A 291 25.14 -11.53 -28.24
CA ASP A 291 24.33 -11.64 -29.48
C ASP A 291 24.80 -12.75 -30.44
N GLY A 292 26.11 -12.89 -30.67
CA GLY A 292 26.65 -13.94 -31.54
C GLY A 292 26.47 -15.36 -30.99
N ALA A 293 26.66 -15.54 -29.68
CA ALA A 293 26.49 -16.84 -29.02
C ALA A 293 25.01 -17.20 -28.84
N ARG A 294 24.16 -16.19 -28.57
CA ARG A 294 22.70 -16.33 -28.49
C ARG A 294 22.11 -16.76 -29.83
N ALA A 295 22.50 -16.11 -30.93
CA ALA A 295 22.00 -16.44 -32.27
C ALA A 295 22.40 -17.85 -32.74
N ASN A 296 23.56 -18.35 -32.30
CA ASN A 296 23.99 -19.72 -32.57
C ASN A 296 23.18 -20.74 -31.75
N ALA A 297 22.92 -20.44 -30.47
CA ALA A 297 22.09 -21.29 -29.63
C ALA A 297 20.62 -21.34 -30.09
N GLU A 298 20.05 -20.22 -30.53
CA GLU A 298 18.70 -20.17 -31.13
C GLU A 298 18.60 -21.03 -32.40
N ARG A 299 19.64 -21.00 -33.26
CA ARG A 299 19.70 -21.86 -34.46
C ARG A 299 19.79 -23.35 -34.12
N LEU A 300 20.60 -23.70 -33.12
CA LEU A 300 20.73 -25.09 -32.65
C LEU A 300 19.41 -25.63 -32.08
N ILE A 301 18.73 -24.83 -31.26
CA ILE A 301 17.40 -25.16 -30.71
C ILE A 301 16.39 -25.40 -31.83
N ALA A 302 16.40 -24.56 -32.87
CA ALA A 302 15.52 -24.71 -34.01
C ALA A 302 15.84 -25.99 -34.81
N SER A 303 17.12 -26.30 -35.05
CA SER A 303 17.52 -27.51 -35.78
C SER A 303 17.18 -28.81 -35.05
N LEU A 304 17.15 -28.78 -33.71
CA LEU A 304 16.77 -29.93 -32.87
C LEU A 304 15.24 -30.05 -32.69
N GLY A 305 14.44 -29.20 -33.33
CA GLY A 305 12.98 -29.21 -33.18
C GLY A 305 12.47 -28.76 -31.81
N LEU A 306 13.35 -28.30 -30.93
CA LEU A 306 13.04 -27.86 -29.57
C LEU A 306 12.23 -26.55 -29.55
N ALA A 307 12.09 -25.89 -30.71
CA ALA A 307 11.28 -24.69 -30.93
C ALA A 307 9.78 -24.98 -31.12
N GLN A 308 9.38 -26.15 -31.62
CA GLN A 308 7.96 -26.51 -31.87
C GLN A 308 7.28 -27.23 -30.71
N ALA A 309 8.06 -27.88 -29.84
CA ALA A 309 7.63 -28.11 -28.46
C ALA A 309 7.44 -26.77 -27.70
N ALA A 310 7.73 -25.62 -28.32
CA ALA A 310 7.97 -24.34 -27.68
C ALA A 310 7.27 -23.10 -28.26
N GLY A 311 6.07 -23.24 -28.85
CA GLY A 311 5.08 -22.15 -28.94
C GLY A 311 5.61 -20.77 -29.36
N LEU A 312 6.42 -20.69 -30.41
CA LEU A 312 6.90 -19.42 -30.98
C LEU A 312 6.10 -19.09 -32.24
N GLU A 313 5.05 -18.27 -32.09
CA GLU A 313 4.49 -17.52 -33.21
C GLU A 313 5.53 -16.49 -33.70
N SER A 314 5.90 -16.62 -34.98
CA SER A 314 6.75 -15.66 -35.66
C SER A 314 6.04 -14.31 -35.79
N LYS A 315 6.53 -13.28 -35.08
CA LYS A 315 6.15 -11.89 -35.37
C LYS A 315 6.68 -11.53 -36.76
N ARG A 316 5.79 -11.48 -37.76
CA ARG A 316 6.07 -10.80 -39.03
C ARG A 316 6.43 -9.33 -38.75
N PRO A 317 7.42 -8.75 -39.46
CA PRO A 317 7.80 -7.36 -39.28
C PRO A 317 6.68 -6.43 -39.79
N ARG A 318 6.25 -5.49 -38.96
CA ARG A 318 5.34 -4.40 -39.35
C ARG A 318 6.05 -3.51 -40.36
N GLY A 319 5.63 -3.58 -41.63
CA GLY A 319 6.05 -2.64 -42.66
C GLY A 319 5.54 -1.23 -42.35
N ARG A 320 6.45 -0.26 -42.34
CA ARG A 320 6.13 1.18 -42.43
C ARG A 320 5.57 1.46 -43.83
N PRO A 321 4.43 2.16 -43.99
CA PRO A 321 4.10 2.74 -45.27
C PRO A 321 5.02 3.95 -45.53
N LYS A 322 5.71 3.92 -46.68
CA LYS A 322 6.43 5.08 -47.22
C LYS A 322 5.40 6.11 -47.68
N LYS A 323 5.64 7.36 -47.32
CA LYS A 323 5.07 8.54 -47.97
C LYS A 323 5.48 8.55 -49.45
N ALA A 324 4.50 8.71 -50.32
CA ALA A 324 4.57 9.39 -51.61
C ALA A 324 3.21 10.08 -51.79
#